data_AF-A0A6G4QU33-F1
#
_entry.id   AF-A0A6G4QU33-F1
#
_cell.length_a   1.000
_cell.length_b   1.000
_cell.length_c   1.000
_cell.angle_alpha   90.00
_cell.angle_beta   90.00
_cell.angle_gamma   90.00
#
_symmetry.space_group_name_H-M   'P 1'
#
loop_
_entity.id
_entity.type
_entity.pdbx_description
1 polymer ?
#
loop_
_entity_poly.entity_id
_entity_poly.type
_entity_poly.pdbx_seq_one_letter_code
_entity_poly.pdbx_strand_id
1 'polypeptide(L)'
;MTSAALMAIGAVPFLISGQLAGIAAALGVGLMTAPFSLIVWMAGVVLIGAPCWAVLHAFNIRSPKAGALLGAILVFVATTGVLLLLTSMEHGAGLWFFSGSLAAIGAIAGWAAALTAYEKDAAC
;
A
#
# COMPACT_ATOMS: atom_id res chain seq x y z
N MET A 1 -1.32 -5.29 -8.07
CA MET A 1 -0.56 -4.19 -8.74
C MET A 1 0.42 -3.51 -7.78
N THR A 2 1.23 -4.24 -7.00
CA THR A 2 1.96 -3.65 -5.84
C THR A 2 3.49 -3.76 -5.93
N SER A 3 4.04 -4.85 -6.45
CA SER A 3 5.49 -5.02 -6.66
C SER A 3 6.03 -4.17 -7.81
N ALA A 4 5.30 -4.07 -8.93
CA ALA A 4 5.70 -3.22 -10.06
C ALA A 4 5.70 -1.71 -9.71
N ALA A 5 4.78 -1.26 -8.84
CA ALA A 5 4.69 0.14 -8.42
C ALA A 5 5.84 0.54 -7.48
N LEU A 6 6.17 -0.30 -6.48
CA LEU A 6 7.33 -0.09 -5.61
C LEU A 6 8.65 -0.07 -6.40
N MET A 7 8.74 -0.89 -7.45
CA MET A 7 9.91 -0.96 -8.34
C MET A 7 10.02 0.24 -9.28
N ALA A 8 8.89 0.73 -9.80
CA ALA A 8 8.87 1.97 -10.58
C ALA A 8 9.34 3.17 -9.75
N ILE A 9 8.99 3.23 -8.46
CA ILE A 9 9.43 4.29 -7.55
C ILE A 9 10.91 4.09 -7.14
N GLY A 10 11.33 2.86 -6.85
CA GLY A 10 12.73 2.52 -6.58
C GLY A 10 13.66 2.71 -7.78
N ALA A 11 13.13 2.71 -9.01
CA ALA A 11 13.87 3.00 -10.24
C ALA A 11 14.03 4.50 -10.52
N VAL A 12 13.29 5.39 -9.84
CA VAL A 12 13.36 6.85 -10.05
C VAL A 12 14.78 7.42 -9.84
N PRO A 13 15.54 7.04 -8.79
CA PRO A 13 16.92 7.49 -8.61
C PRO A 13 17.85 7.00 -9.74
N PHE A 14 17.61 5.80 -10.26
CA PHE A 14 18.39 5.20 -11.36
C PHE A 14 18.04 5.78 -12.73
N LEU A 15 16.78 6.19 -12.94
CA LEU A 15 16.32 6.94 -14.11
C LEU A 15 16.96 8.33 -14.17
N ILE A 16 17.08 9.01 -13.03
CA ILE A 16 17.73 10.34 -12.93
C ILE A 16 19.24 10.26 -13.22
N SER A 17 19.88 9.13 -12.91
CA SER A 17 21.32 8.89 -13.11
C SER A 17 21.68 8.17 -14.42
N GLY A 18 20.70 7.89 -15.29
CA GLY A 18 20.93 7.31 -16.62
C GLY A 18 21.44 5.87 -16.64
N GLN A 19 21.42 5.16 -15.51
CA GLN A 19 21.96 3.80 -15.39
C GLN A 19 20.90 2.75 -15.74
N LEU A 20 20.78 2.43 -17.03
CA LEU A 20 19.85 1.40 -17.54
C LEU A 20 20.03 0.03 -16.85
N ALA A 21 21.27 -0.32 -16.49
CA ALA A 21 21.59 -1.55 -15.77
C ALA A 21 20.99 -1.60 -14.35
N GLY A 22 20.91 -0.45 -13.66
CA GLY A 22 20.27 -0.34 -12.34
C GLY A 22 18.76 -0.54 -12.42
N ILE A 23 18.13 -0.07 -13.52
CA ILE A 23 16.70 -0.27 -13.79
C ILE A 23 16.41 -1.75 -14.05
N ALA A 24 17.22 -2.42 -14.87
CA ALA A 24 17.07 -3.85 -15.16
C ALA A 24 17.26 -4.73 -13.90
N ALA A 25 18.23 -4.40 -13.05
CA ALA A 25 18.45 -5.08 -11.78
C ALA A 25 17.28 -4.88 -10.80
N ALA A 26 16.77 -3.64 -10.69
CA ALA A 26 15.60 -3.35 -9.87
C ALA A 26 14.37 -4.15 -10.35
N LEU A 27 14.07 -4.13 -11.65
CA LEU A 27 12.96 -4.90 -12.22
C LEU A 27 13.13 -6.42 -12.04
N GLY A 28 14.35 -6.94 -12.19
CA GLY A 28 14.65 -8.36 -12.01
C GLY A 28 14.41 -8.84 -10.56
N VAL A 29 14.93 -8.10 -9.58
CA VAL A 29 14.66 -8.38 -8.16
C VAL A 29 13.18 -8.21 -7.83
N GLY A 30 12.51 -7.23 -8.45
CA GLY A 30 11.08 -7.01 -8.29
C GLY A 30 10.20 -8.14 -8.80
N LEU A 31 10.55 -8.73 -9.93
CA LEU A 31 9.83 -9.90 -10.45
C LEU A 31 10.00 -11.11 -9.53
N MET A 32 11.21 -11.32 -9.01
CA MET A 32 11.52 -12.45 -8.14
C MET A 32 10.86 -12.34 -6.76
N THR A 33 10.67 -11.12 -6.26
CA THR A 33 10.07 -10.84 -4.95
C THR A 33 8.55 -10.66 -4.99
N ALA A 34 7.97 -10.43 -6.18
CA ALA A 34 6.53 -10.30 -6.40
C ALA A 34 5.65 -11.43 -5.82
N PRO A 35 5.98 -12.74 -5.97
CA PRO A 35 5.14 -13.79 -5.41
C PRO A 35 5.15 -13.80 -3.87
N PHE A 36 6.30 -13.50 -3.27
CA PHE A 36 6.42 -13.42 -1.81
C PHE A 36 5.69 -12.20 -1.24
N SER A 37 5.74 -11.06 -1.95
CA SER A 37 5.01 -9.86 -1.53
C SER A 37 3.49 -10.07 -1.56
N LEU A 38 2.99 -10.91 -2.46
CA LEU A 38 1.57 -11.27 -2.51
C LEU A 38 1.12 -12.01 -1.24
N ILE A 39 1.93 -12.97 -0.77
CA ILE A 39 1.64 -13.73 0.47
C ILE A 39 1.62 -12.80 1.68
N VAL A 40 2.62 -11.91 1.79
CA VAL A 40 2.69 -10.92 2.86
C VAL A 40 1.50 -9.96 2.80
N TRP A 41 1.08 -9.57 1.60
CA TRP A 41 -0.08 -8.71 1.40
C TRP A 41 -1.38 -9.41 1.80
N MET A 42 -1.57 -10.67 1.42
CA MET A 42 -2.70 -11.50 1.85
C MET A 42 -2.74 -11.68 3.37
N ALA A 43 -1.59 -11.96 4.00
CA ALA A 43 -1.49 -12.05 5.44
C ALA A 43 -1.87 -10.72 6.12
N GLY A 44 -1.41 -9.59 5.59
CA GLY A 44 -1.79 -8.26 6.10
C GLY A 44 -3.29 -7.97 5.98
N VAL A 45 -3.92 -8.34 4.86
CA VAL A 45 -5.38 -8.20 4.68
C VAL A 45 -6.13 -9.07 5.69
N VAL A 46 -5.70 -10.31 5.91
CA VAL A 46 -6.40 -11.22 6.84
C VAL A 46 -6.18 -10.81 8.30
N LEU A 47 -4.94 -10.48 8.70
CA LEU A 47 -4.60 -10.23 10.10
C LEU A 47 -4.98 -8.83 10.57
N ILE A 48 -5.02 -7.84 9.67
CA ILE A 48 -5.23 -6.44 10.04
C ILE A 48 -6.43 -5.86 9.28
N GLY A 49 -6.49 -6.08 7.96
CA GLY A 49 -7.58 -5.56 7.13
C GLY A 49 -8.96 -6.05 7.56
N ALA A 50 -9.14 -7.37 7.72
CA ALA A 50 -10.43 -7.97 8.08
C ALA A 50 -10.92 -7.55 9.47
N PRO A 51 -10.10 -7.54 10.54
CA PRO A 51 -10.49 -6.98 11.84
C PRO A 51 -10.89 -5.50 11.74
N CYS A 52 -10.10 -4.68 11.06
CA CYS A 52 -10.41 -3.25 10.87
C CYS A 52 -11.75 -3.05 10.14
N TRP A 53 -12.02 -3.88 9.14
CA TRP A 53 -13.28 -3.86 8.41
C TRP A 53 -14.46 -4.31 9.26
N ALA A 54 -14.29 -5.37 10.08
CA ALA A 54 -15.30 -5.83 11.03
C ALA A 54 -15.64 -4.75 12.07
N VAL A 55 -14.64 -3.99 12.54
CA VAL A 55 -14.84 -2.86 13.45
C VAL A 55 -15.69 -1.76 12.80
N LEU A 56 -15.42 -1.40 11.54
CA LEU A 56 -16.26 -0.43 10.82
C LEU A 56 -17.72 -0.88 10.72
N HIS A 57 -17.94 -2.17 10.48
CA HIS A 57 -19.29 -2.75 10.43
C HIS A 57 -19.97 -2.78 11.81
N ALA A 58 -19.24 -3.04 12.89
CA ALA A 58 -19.76 -2.99 14.24
C ALA A 58 -20.25 -1.58 14.63
N PHE A 59 -19.59 -0.53 14.12
CA PHE A 59 -20.01 0.86 14.29
C PHE A 59 -21.04 1.35 13.27
N ASN A 60 -21.57 0.45 12.42
CA ASN A 60 -22.53 0.75 11.36
C ASN A 60 -22.04 1.79 10.33
N ILE A 61 -20.73 1.89 10.13
CA ILE A 61 -20.11 2.83 9.18
C ILE A 61 -19.96 2.13 7.82
N ARG A 62 -21.04 2.11 7.03
CA ARG A 62 -21.05 1.53 5.68
C ARG A 62 -20.88 2.59 4.60
N SER A 63 -19.67 3.13 4.46
CA SER A 63 -19.39 4.11 3.39
C SER A 63 -18.10 3.80 2.63
N PRO A 64 -18.09 3.97 1.29
CA PRO A 64 -16.87 3.86 0.49
C PRO A 64 -15.76 4.80 0.95
N LYS A 65 -16.14 5.98 1.47
CA LYS A 65 -15.20 6.97 2.03
C LYS A 65 -14.50 6.44 3.29
N ALA A 66 -15.21 5.72 4.16
CA ALA A 66 -14.61 5.09 5.34
C ALA A 66 -13.63 3.97 4.95
N GLY A 67 -13.97 3.18 3.92
CA GLY A 67 -13.05 2.18 3.35
C GLY A 67 -11.78 2.81 2.79
N ALA A 68 -11.92 3.94 2.07
CA ALA A 68 -10.78 4.70 1.55
C ALA A 68 -9.88 5.22 2.68
N LEU A 69 -10.48 5.84 3.71
CA LEU A 69 -9.73 6.37 4.85
C LEU A 69 -8.98 5.26 5.59
N LEU A 70 -9.63 4.13 5.83
CA LEU A 70 -9.04 2.99 6.51
C LEU A 70 -7.86 2.41 5.72
N GLY A 71 -8.03 2.25 4.40
CA GLY A 71 -6.94 1.81 3.52
C GLY A 71 -5.76 2.79 3.51
N ALA A 72 -6.03 4.10 3.51
CA ALA A 72 -5.00 5.13 3.57
C ALA A 72 -4.19 5.07 4.86
N ILE A 73 -4.88 5.00 6.01
CA ILE A 73 -4.26 4.97 7.33
C ILE A 73 -3.41 3.70 7.49
N LEU A 74 -3.93 2.53 7.12
CA LEU A 74 -3.20 1.27 7.25
C LEU A 74 -1.90 1.29 6.43
N VAL A 75 -1.96 1.74 5.19
CA VAL A 75 -0.76 1.80 4.34
C VAL A 75 0.20 2.87 4.82
N PHE A 76 -0.29 4.03 5.26
CA PHE A 76 0.56 5.09 5.82
C PHE A 76 1.32 4.63 7.06
N VAL A 77 0.63 3.98 8.01
CA VAL A 77 1.22 3.49 9.26
C VAL A 77 2.22 2.36 8.98
N ALA A 78 1.85 1.41 8.13
CA ALA A 78 2.74 0.29 7.79
C ALA A 78 4.02 0.77 7.09
N THR A 79 3.90 1.66 6.11
CA THR A 79 5.05 2.18 5.35
C THR A 79 5.93 3.06 6.22
N THR A 80 5.34 3.97 6.99
CA THR A 80 6.10 4.82 7.92
C THR A 80 6.78 4.00 9.00
N GLY A 81 6.09 3.03 9.61
CA GLY A 81 6.66 2.16 10.64
C GLY A 81 7.85 1.34 10.13
N VAL A 82 7.73 0.74 8.94
CA VAL A 82 8.84 0.00 8.31
C VAL A 82 10.01 0.92 7.97
N LEU A 83 9.74 2.10 7.40
CA LEU A 83 10.80 3.06 7.07
C LEU A 83 11.52 3.56 8.33
N LEU A 84 10.80 3.82 9.40
CA LEU A 84 11.37 4.22 10.70
C LEU A 84 12.26 3.11 11.28
N LEU A 85 11.83 1.85 11.20
CA LEU A 85 12.60 0.69 11.66
C LEU A 85 13.88 0.48 10.83
N LEU A 86 13.83 0.70 9.52
CA LEU A 86 14.95 0.43 8.62
C LEU A 86 15.97 1.57 8.55
N THR A 87 15.54 2.82 8.76
CA THR A 87 16.40 3.99 8.45
C THR A 87 16.99 4.70 9.67
N SER A 88 16.61 4.35 10.90
CA SER A 88 17.11 4.98 12.15
C SER A 88 17.24 6.52 12.05
N MET A 89 16.27 7.15 11.37
CA MET A 89 15.98 8.59 11.27
C MET A 89 17.17 9.55 11.08
N GLU A 90 17.51 9.83 9.81
CA GLU A 90 18.14 11.12 9.42
C GLU A 90 17.56 11.78 8.15
N HIS A 91 16.52 11.23 7.52
CA HIS A 91 16.03 11.77 6.25
C HIS A 91 14.66 12.43 6.40
N GLY A 92 14.63 13.75 6.19
CA GLY A 92 13.49 14.65 6.27
C GLY A 92 12.38 14.41 5.23
N ALA A 93 11.73 15.49 4.78
CA ALA A 93 10.47 15.55 4.02
C ALA A 93 10.22 14.42 2.98
N GLY A 94 11.27 13.89 2.33
CA GLY A 94 11.17 12.76 1.40
C GLY A 94 10.50 11.50 1.96
N LEU A 95 10.70 11.16 3.24
CA LEU A 95 10.04 10.02 3.88
C LEU A 95 8.52 10.23 3.96
N TRP A 96 8.10 11.44 4.34
CA TRP A 96 6.69 11.81 4.43
C TRP A 96 6.01 11.86 3.07
N PHE A 97 6.69 12.36 2.03
CA PHE A 97 6.18 12.34 0.66
C PHE A 97 6.01 10.91 0.13
N PHE A 98 6.97 10.03 0.42
CA PHE A 98 6.90 8.64 -0.02
C PHE A 98 5.79 7.86 0.72
N SER A 99 5.73 7.96 2.05
CA SER A 99 4.64 7.36 2.84
C SER A 99 3.27 7.91 2.44
N GLY A 100 3.15 9.22 2.21
CA GLY A 100 1.91 9.87 1.77
C GLY A 100 1.47 9.39 0.39
N SER A 101 2.40 9.19 -0.54
CA SER A 101 2.09 8.66 -1.88
C SER A 101 1.59 7.23 -1.82
N LEU A 102 2.19 6.38 -0.97
CA LEU A 102 1.71 5.02 -0.74
C LEU A 102 0.35 5.00 -0.03
N ALA A 103 0.11 5.92 0.90
CA ALA A 103 -1.19 6.07 1.54
C ALA A 103 -2.31 6.39 0.54
N ALA A 104 -2.04 7.21 -0.48
CA ALA A 104 -3.02 7.45 -1.54
C ALA A 104 -3.37 6.16 -2.31
N ILE A 105 -2.40 5.28 -2.56
CA ILE A 105 -2.65 3.95 -3.17
C ILE A 105 -3.50 3.10 -2.23
N GLY A 106 -3.19 3.11 -0.93
CA GLY A 106 -4.00 2.46 0.10
C GLY A 106 -5.45 2.97 0.12
N ALA A 107 -5.65 4.27 -0.08
CA ALA A 107 -6.96 4.89 -0.13
C ALA A 107 -7.78 4.38 -1.31
N ILE A 108 -7.19 4.30 -2.50
CA ILE A 108 -7.85 3.80 -3.71
C ILE A 108 -8.21 2.32 -3.53
N ALA A 109 -7.31 1.52 -2.99
CA ALA A 109 -7.57 0.09 -2.75
C ALA A 109 -8.71 -0.11 -1.73
N GLY A 110 -8.70 0.64 -0.64
CA GLY A 110 -9.76 0.59 0.38
C GLY A 110 -11.12 1.07 -0.15
N TRP A 111 -11.13 2.10 -1.00
CA TRP A 111 -12.33 2.58 -1.67
C TRP A 111 -12.93 1.54 -2.62
N ALA A 112 -12.10 0.93 -3.48
CA ALA A 112 -12.53 -0.09 -4.42
C ALA A 112 -13.06 -1.36 -3.70
N ALA A 113 -12.39 -1.78 -2.62
CA ALA A 113 -12.85 -2.89 -1.79
C ALA A 113 -14.21 -2.59 -1.14
N ALA A 114 -14.40 -1.37 -0.64
CA ALA A 114 -15.67 -0.97 -0.05
C ALA A 114 -16.80 -0.83 -1.08
N LEU A 115 -16.52 -0.30 -2.27
CA LEU A 115 -17.50 -0.26 -3.36
C LEU A 115 -17.99 -1.64 -3.75
N THR A 116 -17.07 -2.58 -4.00
CA THR A 116 -17.43 -3.95 -4.41
C THR A 116 -18.16 -4.72 -3.31
N ALA A 117 -17.89 -4.43 -2.04
CA ALA A 117 -18.62 -5.00 -0.92
C ALA A 117 -20.04 -4.42 -0.79
N TYR A 118 -20.22 -3.10 -0.95
CA TYR A 118 -21.51 -2.44 -0.75
C TYR A 118 -22.43 -2.48 -1.98
N GLU A 119 -21.89 -2.64 -3.20
CA GLU A 119 -22.72 -2.91 -4.39
C GLU A 119 -23.49 -4.22 -4.27
N LYS A 120 -22.97 -5.20 -3.53
CA LYS A 120 -23.66 -6.47 -3.26
C LYS A 120 -24.78 -6.35 -2.24
N ASP A 121 -24.70 -5.40 -1.31
CA ASP A 121 -25.74 -5.14 -0.31
C ASP A 121 -26.97 -4.43 -0.92
N ALA A 122 -26.83 -3.75 -2.06
CA ALA A 122 -27.91 -3.03 -2.74
C ALA A 122 -28.74 -3.89 -3.73
N ALA A 123 -28.35 -5.16 -3.94
CA ALA A 123 -28.98 -6.07 -4.90
C ALA A 123 -29.89 -7.15 -4.25
N CYS A 124 -30.23 -6.99 -2.97
CA CYS A 124 -31.20 -7.80 -2.23
C CYS A 124 -32.34 -6.90 -1.73
#